data_AF-A0A933JT70-F1
#
_entry.id   AF-A0A933JT70-F1
#
_cell.length_a   1.000
_cell.length_b   1.000
_cell.length_c   1.000
_cell.angle_alpha   90.00
_cell.angle_beta   90.00
_cell.angle_gamma   90.00
#
_symmetry.space_group_name_H-M   'P 1'
#
loop_
_entity.id
_entity.type
_entity.pdbx_description
1 polymer ?
#
loop_
_entity_poly.entity_id
_entity_poly.type
_entity_poly.pdbx_seq_one_letter_code
_entity_poly.pdbx_strand_id
1 'polypeptide(L)'
;MMRMIWFLLPAWVSCGESEELRPLPAPDYELFVGVAQGVLVERCGSSTCHGTNARGWDLYAPRQRRLAPIGTFSTQSLSDAEARANYDATLGFLEGSTPLETPLLQKALGGAGHAAGSVFEHRSDPECRALRSWLETSN
;
A
#
# COMPACT_ATOMS: atom_id res chain seq x y z
N MET A 1 -3.18 -51.80 -49.77
CA MET A 1 -2.72 -50.41 -49.96
C MET A 1 -3.48 -49.53 -48.98
N MET A 2 -2.84 -49.13 -47.88
CA MET A 2 -3.49 -48.44 -46.75
C MET A 2 -3.24 -46.94 -46.86
N ARG A 3 -4.32 -46.13 -46.95
CA ARG A 3 -4.24 -44.67 -47.05
C ARG A 3 -4.08 -44.08 -45.65
N MET A 4 -2.92 -43.47 -45.41
CA MET A 4 -2.60 -42.75 -44.18
C MET A 4 -3.20 -41.35 -44.27
N ILE A 5 -4.25 -41.07 -43.51
CA ILE A 5 -4.88 -39.75 -43.42
C ILE A 5 -4.12 -38.96 -42.34
N TRP A 6 -3.33 -37.98 -42.78
CA TRP A 6 -2.69 -37.00 -41.91
C TRP A 6 -3.71 -35.92 -41.53
N PHE A 7 -4.12 -35.89 -40.26
CA PHE A 7 -4.84 -34.75 -39.71
C PHE A 7 -3.82 -33.65 -39.37
N LEU A 8 -3.78 -32.61 -40.20
CA LEU A 8 -3.17 -31.33 -39.86
C LEU A 8 -4.14 -30.60 -38.91
N LEU A 9 -3.80 -30.59 -37.62
CA LEU A 9 -4.43 -29.71 -36.64
C LEU A 9 -3.90 -28.27 -36.86
N PRO A 10 -4.77 -27.26 -37.09
CA PRO A 10 -4.33 -25.88 -37.10
C PRO A 10 -3.95 -25.47 -35.67
N ALA A 11 -2.72 -24.97 -35.50
CA ALA A 11 -2.27 -24.35 -34.26
C ALA A 11 -2.94 -22.96 -34.15
N TRP A 12 -4.03 -22.88 -33.39
CA TRP A 12 -4.62 -21.60 -32.99
C TRP A 12 -3.74 -21.00 -31.89
N VAL A 13 -2.68 -20.29 -32.28
CA VAL A 13 -2.01 -19.34 -31.38
C VAL A 13 -2.90 -18.10 -31.35
N SER A 14 -3.92 -18.14 -30.49
CA SER A 14 -4.64 -16.93 -30.10
C SER A 14 -3.69 -16.12 -29.21
N CYS A 15 -2.89 -15.26 -29.83
CA CYS A 15 -2.24 -14.18 -29.11
C CYS A 15 -3.37 -13.24 -28.67
N GLY A 16 -3.90 -13.46 -27.46
CA GLY A 16 -4.86 -12.57 -26.85
C GLY A 16 -4.27 -11.17 -26.85
N GLU A 17 -5.01 -10.21 -27.40
CA GLU A 17 -4.66 -8.79 -27.34
C GLU A 17 -4.31 -8.46 -25.90
N SER A 18 -3.09 -7.98 -25.67
CA SER A 18 -2.68 -7.60 -24.32
C SER A 18 -3.61 -6.48 -23.89
N GLU A 19 -4.50 -6.75 -22.93
CA GLU A 19 -5.29 -5.69 -22.31
C GLU A 19 -4.30 -4.63 -21.86
N GLU A 20 -4.46 -3.43 -22.42
CA GLU A 20 -3.64 -2.30 -22.06
C GLU A 20 -3.82 -2.07 -20.56
N LEU A 21 -2.75 -2.30 -19.78
CA LEU A 21 -2.76 -2.15 -18.34
C LEU A 21 -3.12 -0.70 -18.02
N ARG A 22 -4.37 -0.46 -17.66
CA ARG A 22 -4.81 0.85 -17.21
C ARG A 22 -4.23 1.09 -15.82
N PRO A 23 -3.55 2.22 -15.58
CA PRO A 23 -3.13 2.57 -14.24
C PRO A 23 -4.36 2.65 -13.34
N LEU A 24 -4.29 2.02 -12.17
CA LEU A 24 -5.31 2.22 -11.14
C LEU A 24 -5.24 3.68 -10.68
N PRO A 25 -6.38 4.34 -10.47
CA PRO A 25 -6.38 5.68 -9.91
C PRO A 25 -5.72 5.62 -8.52
N ALA A 26 -4.66 6.41 -8.35
CA ALA A 26 -3.91 6.47 -7.11
C ALA A 26 -4.30 7.73 -6.33
N PRO A 27 -4.39 7.68 -4.99
CA PRO A 27 -4.60 8.86 -4.17
C PRO A 27 -3.51 9.92 -4.37
N ASP A 28 -3.82 11.18 -4.10
CA ASP A 28 -2.90 12.30 -4.27
C ASP A 28 -1.65 12.20 -3.34
N TYR A 29 -0.47 12.45 -3.91
CA TYR A 29 0.79 12.37 -3.18
C TYR A 29 1.02 13.56 -2.24
N GLU A 30 0.65 14.78 -2.65
CA GLU A 30 0.83 15.97 -1.81
C GLU A 30 -0.05 15.89 -0.56
N LEU A 31 -1.29 15.41 -0.73
CA LEU A 31 -2.20 15.12 0.37
C LEU A 31 -1.71 13.95 1.23
N PHE A 32 -1.05 12.95 0.64
CA PHE A 32 -0.38 11.91 1.42
C PHE A 32 0.65 12.52 2.37
N VAL A 33 1.57 13.34 1.86
CA VAL A 33 2.61 13.98 2.67
C VAL A 33 2.03 14.91 3.72
N GLY A 34 1.01 15.70 3.37
CA GLY A 34 0.41 16.69 4.25
C GLY A 34 -0.53 16.10 5.33
N VAL A 35 -1.10 14.91 5.10
CA VAL A 35 -2.16 14.35 5.95
C VAL A 35 -1.86 12.93 6.39
N ALA A 36 -1.73 12.00 5.44
CA ALA A 36 -1.66 10.57 5.75
C ALA A 36 -0.31 10.16 6.38
N GLN A 37 0.79 10.71 5.88
CA GLN A 37 2.14 10.32 6.27
C GLN A 37 2.38 10.49 7.78
N GLY A 38 1.93 11.60 8.36
CA GLY A 38 2.05 11.84 9.80
C GLY A 38 1.33 10.79 10.64
N VAL A 39 0.10 10.43 10.22
CA VAL A 39 -0.68 9.39 10.90
C VAL A 39 0.01 8.03 10.80
N LEU A 40 0.44 7.63 9.61
CA LEU A 40 1.07 6.33 9.38
C LEU A 40 2.39 6.20 10.15
N VAL A 41 3.21 7.25 10.14
CA VAL A 41 4.48 7.28 10.89
C VAL A 41 4.25 7.13 12.39
N GLU A 42 3.32 7.90 12.96
CA GLU A 42 3.08 7.92 14.40
C GLU A 42 2.40 6.63 14.90
N ARG A 43 1.42 6.14 14.14
CA ARG A 43 0.56 5.03 14.58
C ARG A 43 1.02 3.66 14.11
N CYS A 44 1.78 3.59 13.02
CA CYS A 44 2.15 2.32 12.38
C CYS A 44 3.67 2.15 12.24
N GLY A 45 4.44 3.25 12.24
CA GLY A 45 5.87 3.26 11.92
C GLY A 45 6.82 2.77 13.01
N SER A 46 6.35 2.23 14.13
CA SER A 46 7.24 1.71 15.18
C SER A 46 7.99 0.45 14.72
N SER A 47 9.20 0.22 15.26
CA SER A 47 10.03 -0.95 14.92
C SER A 47 9.37 -2.31 15.22
N THR A 48 8.41 -2.37 16.14
CA THR A 48 7.62 -3.57 16.43
C THR A 48 6.51 -3.81 15.41
N CYS A 49 6.04 -2.75 14.76
CA CYS A 49 5.04 -2.75 13.71
C CYS A 49 5.74 -2.62 12.34
N HIS A 50 5.61 -1.48 11.65
CA HIS A 50 6.04 -1.31 10.26
C HIS A 50 7.37 -0.55 10.11
N GLY A 51 8.01 -0.12 11.19
CA GLY A 51 9.32 0.57 11.19
C GLY A 51 10.54 -0.34 10.97
N THR A 52 10.39 -1.44 10.23
CA THR A 52 11.41 -2.48 10.00
C THR A 52 11.40 -2.96 8.54
N ASN A 53 12.46 -3.58 8.06
CA ASN A 53 12.52 -4.19 6.72
C ASN A 53 12.09 -5.67 6.70
N ALA A 54 11.66 -6.22 7.83
CA ALA A 54 11.28 -7.62 7.98
C ALA A 54 9.79 -7.89 7.68
N ARG A 55 9.03 -6.89 7.23
CA ARG A 55 7.59 -7.00 6.95
C ARG A 55 7.27 -6.49 5.54
N GLY A 56 6.19 -7.01 4.96
CA GLY A 56 5.76 -6.63 3.60
C GLY A 56 5.24 -5.20 3.45
N TRP A 57 4.89 -4.53 4.56
CA TRP A 57 4.67 -3.10 4.58
C TRP A 57 5.68 -2.47 5.53
N ASP A 58 6.61 -1.71 4.96
CA ASP A 58 7.66 -1.02 5.68
C ASP A 58 7.50 0.49 5.57
N LEU A 59 7.65 1.17 6.70
CA LEU A 59 7.54 2.61 6.81
C LEU A 59 8.83 3.18 7.37
N TYR A 60 9.35 4.19 6.68
CA TYR A 60 10.34 5.09 7.25
C TYR A 60 9.66 6.05 8.23
N ALA A 61 10.30 6.28 9.37
CA ALA A 61 9.77 7.14 10.43
C ALA A 61 10.92 7.80 11.21
N PRO A 62 10.74 9.03 11.73
CA PRO A 62 11.68 9.63 12.66
C PRO A 62 11.90 8.73 13.88
N ARG A 63 13.15 8.65 14.34
CA ARG A 63 13.63 7.77 15.41
C ARG A 63 13.47 6.27 15.15
N GLN A 64 13.07 5.88 13.96
CA GLN A 64 12.90 4.49 13.54
C GLN A 64 13.83 4.21 12.36
N ARG A 65 13.45 3.27 11.49
CA ARG A 65 14.17 3.02 10.25
C ARG A 65 14.18 4.26 9.35
N ARG A 66 15.34 4.51 8.75
CA ARG A 66 15.61 5.55 7.75
C ARG A 66 16.19 4.92 6.49
N LEU A 67 16.08 5.60 5.35
CA LEU A 67 16.68 5.14 4.10
C LEU A 67 18.22 5.20 4.18
N ALA A 68 18.75 6.29 4.76
CA ALA A 68 20.17 6.44 5.03
C ALA A 68 20.54 5.79 6.39
N PRO A 69 21.48 4.83 6.44
CA PRO A 69 21.85 4.12 7.68
C PRO A 69 22.34 5.05 8.80
N ILE A 70 23.02 6.14 8.43
CA ILE A 70 23.58 7.15 9.35
C ILE A 70 22.51 7.99 10.07
N GLY A 71 21.25 7.85 9.68
CA GLY A 71 20.12 8.56 10.27
C GLY A 71 19.23 7.70 11.19
N THR A 72 19.55 6.42 11.39
CA THR A 72 18.79 5.57 12.33
C THR A 72 18.79 6.26 13.70
N PHE A 73 17.62 6.50 14.29
CA PHE A 73 17.39 7.35 15.48
C PHE A 73 17.29 8.88 15.30
N SER A 74 17.42 9.42 14.08
CA SER A 74 17.25 10.86 13.83
C SER A 74 15.80 11.33 14.07
N THR A 75 15.64 12.46 14.75
CA THR A 75 14.35 13.16 14.94
C THR A 75 13.97 14.06 13.78
N GLN A 76 14.84 14.21 12.79
CA GLN A 76 14.54 15.03 11.61
C GLN A 76 13.36 14.46 10.85
N SER A 77 12.60 15.35 10.22
CA SER A 77 11.58 15.00 9.24
C SER A 77 12.11 14.03 8.19
N LEU A 78 11.20 13.29 7.60
CA LEU A 78 11.51 12.38 6.51
C LEU A 78 11.94 13.19 5.29
N SER A 79 12.94 12.66 4.58
CA SER A 79 13.29 13.18 3.26
C SER A 79 12.18 12.88 2.26
N ASP A 80 12.13 13.62 1.14
CA ASP A 80 11.16 13.39 0.07
C ASP A 80 11.23 11.94 -0.46
N ALA A 81 12.43 11.38 -0.55
CA ALA A 81 12.63 9.98 -0.96
C ALA A 81 12.01 8.99 0.03
N GLU A 82 12.11 9.25 1.34
CA GLU A 82 11.49 8.41 2.37
C GLU A 82 9.96 8.56 2.37
N ALA A 83 9.46 9.80 2.23
CA ALA A 83 8.03 10.05 2.10
C ALA A 83 7.45 9.40 0.86
N ARG A 84 8.17 9.47 -0.28
CA ARG A 84 7.79 8.79 -1.52
C ARG A 84 7.77 7.28 -1.37
N ALA A 85 8.79 6.70 -0.75
CA ALA A 85 8.81 5.26 -0.50
C ALA A 85 7.65 4.80 0.39
N ASN A 86 7.30 5.56 1.44
CA ASN A 86 6.13 5.26 2.26
C ASN A 86 4.83 5.32 1.46
N TYR A 87 4.68 6.32 0.57
CA TYR A 87 3.51 6.43 -0.31
C TYR A 87 3.40 5.19 -1.22
N ASP A 88 4.46 4.88 -1.96
CA ASP A 88 4.48 3.77 -2.91
C ASP A 88 4.22 2.43 -2.20
N ALA A 89 4.78 2.22 -1.00
CA ALA A 89 4.52 1.02 -0.20
C ALA A 89 3.07 0.94 0.29
N THR A 90 2.44 2.08 0.60
CA THR A 90 1.05 2.14 1.07
C THR A 90 0.05 1.88 -0.06
N LEU A 91 0.39 2.18 -1.32
CA LEU A 91 -0.47 1.88 -2.47
C LEU A 91 -0.85 0.40 -2.56
N GLY A 92 0.02 -0.51 -2.10
CA GLY A 92 -0.26 -1.95 -2.07
C GLY A 92 -1.38 -2.38 -1.09
N PHE A 93 -1.89 -1.46 -0.26
CA PHE A 93 -2.92 -1.73 0.75
C PHE A 93 -4.26 -1.07 0.44
N LEU A 94 -4.43 -0.58 -0.80
CA LEU A 94 -5.59 0.22 -1.20
C LEU A 94 -6.66 -0.57 -1.97
N GLU A 95 -6.52 -1.89 -2.10
CA GLU A 95 -7.52 -2.73 -2.75
C GLU A 95 -8.86 -2.68 -1.98
N GLY A 96 -9.92 -2.25 -2.64
CA GLY A 96 -11.26 -2.19 -2.03
C GLY A 96 -12.22 -1.36 -2.88
N SER A 97 -13.52 -1.56 -2.70
CA SER A 97 -14.53 -0.76 -3.42
C SER A 97 -14.82 0.58 -2.75
N THR A 98 -14.48 0.70 -1.46
CA THR A 98 -14.56 1.95 -0.69
C THR A 98 -13.32 2.13 0.18
N PRO A 99 -12.97 3.36 0.59
CA PRO A 99 -11.86 3.62 1.51
C PRO A 99 -11.88 2.74 2.76
N LEU A 100 -13.06 2.54 3.37
CA LEU A 100 -13.20 1.75 4.60
C LEU A 100 -13.00 0.26 4.37
N GLU A 101 -13.12 -0.24 3.14
CA GLU A 101 -12.92 -1.65 2.80
C GLU A 101 -11.45 -1.97 2.51
N THR A 102 -10.60 -0.95 2.33
CA THR A 102 -9.17 -1.16 2.08
C THR A 102 -8.51 -1.96 3.22
N PRO A 103 -7.58 -2.87 2.92
CA PRO A 103 -6.76 -3.55 3.93
C PRO A 103 -6.12 -2.59 4.92
N LEU A 104 -5.73 -1.38 4.48
CA LEU A 104 -5.19 -0.33 5.33
C LEU A 104 -6.15 0.02 6.48
N LEU A 105 -7.38 0.43 6.17
CA LEU A 105 -8.34 0.84 7.21
C LEU A 105 -8.97 -0.36 7.94
N GLN A 106 -9.20 -1.48 7.26
CA GLN A 106 -9.71 -2.70 7.90
C GLN A 106 -8.74 -3.22 8.97
N LYS A 107 -7.43 -3.23 8.70
CA LYS A 107 -6.42 -3.62 9.70
C LYS A 107 -6.32 -2.61 10.83
N ALA A 108 -6.30 -1.32 10.51
CA ALA A 108 -6.22 -0.27 11.53
C ALA A 108 -7.44 -0.25 12.47
N LEU A 109 -8.63 -0.66 12.00
CA LEU A 109 -9.85 -0.78 12.80
C LEU A 109 -10.03 -2.17 13.45
N GLY A 110 -9.05 -3.07 13.31
CA GLY A 110 -9.09 -4.41 13.92
C GLY A 110 -9.93 -5.47 13.17
N GLY A 111 -10.51 -5.15 12.01
CA GLY A 111 -11.37 -6.05 11.23
C GLY A 111 -10.63 -7.16 10.46
N ALA A 112 -9.31 -7.08 10.30
CA ALA A 112 -8.52 -7.95 9.42
C ALA A 112 -7.35 -8.69 10.10
N GLY A 113 -7.55 -9.13 11.35
CA GLY A 113 -6.57 -9.96 12.09
C GLY A 113 -5.23 -9.25 12.34
N HIS A 114 -5.27 -7.95 12.63
CA HIS A 114 -4.06 -7.17 12.90
C HIS A 114 -3.47 -7.58 14.26
N ALA A 115 -2.19 -7.99 14.26
CA ALA A 115 -1.54 -8.59 15.44
C ALA A 115 -1.51 -7.67 16.67
N ALA A 116 -1.46 -6.36 16.47
CA ALA A 116 -1.49 -5.36 17.55
C ALA A 116 -2.91 -4.98 18.01
N GLY A 117 -3.95 -5.59 17.43
CA GLY A 117 -5.34 -5.17 17.63
C GLY A 117 -5.70 -3.92 16.82
N SER A 118 -6.73 -3.20 17.25
CA SER A 118 -7.16 -1.95 16.64
C SER A 118 -6.16 -0.82 16.93
N VAL A 119 -5.72 -0.12 15.89
CA VAL A 119 -4.95 1.13 15.97
C VAL A 119 -5.86 2.32 16.25
N PHE A 120 -7.06 2.30 15.65
CA PHE A 120 -8.13 3.28 15.88
C PHE A 120 -9.31 2.60 16.56
N GLU A 121 -9.84 3.21 17.60
CA GLU A 121 -10.99 2.70 18.33
C GLU A 121 -12.27 2.92 17.54
N HIS A 122 -12.35 4.06 16.84
CA HIS A 122 -13.54 4.44 16.09
C HIS A 122 -13.21 4.96 14.69
N ARG A 123 -14.15 4.73 13.76
CA ARG A 123 -14.11 5.32 12.40
C ARG A 123 -14.17 6.85 12.43
N SER A 124 -14.62 7.42 13.55
CA SER A 124 -14.67 8.85 13.81
C SER A 124 -13.39 9.38 14.47
N ASP A 125 -12.36 8.57 14.66
CA ASP A 125 -11.10 9.08 15.18
C ASP A 125 -10.50 10.07 14.15
N PRO A 126 -9.97 11.23 14.57
CA PRO A 126 -9.46 12.25 13.65
C PRO A 126 -8.44 11.70 12.65
N GLU A 127 -7.57 10.81 13.12
CA GLU A 127 -6.52 10.16 12.32
C GLU A 127 -7.10 9.13 11.33
N CYS A 128 -8.13 8.38 11.74
CA CYS A 128 -8.86 7.50 10.82
C CYS A 128 -9.56 8.30 9.73
N ARG A 129 -10.16 9.45 10.05
CA ARG A 129 -10.76 10.35 9.06
C ARG A 129 -9.73 10.95 8.12
N ALA A 130 -8.56 11.32 8.64
CA ALA A 130 -7.45 11.87 7.85
C ALA A 130 -6.98 10.87 6.77
N LEU A 131 -6.77 9.60 7.16
CA LEU A 131 -6.46 8.54 6.20
C LEU A 131 -7.60 8.33 5.21
N ARG A 132 -8.86 8.32 5.67
CA ARG A 132 -10.01 8.17 4.78
C ARG A 132 -10.10 9.30 3.75
N SER A 133 -9.92 10.55 4.16
CA SER A 133 -9.96 11.70 3.24
C SER A 133 -8.87 11.66 2.19
N TRP A 134 -7.70 11.10 2.53
CA TRP A 134 -6.66 10.87 1.55
C TRP A 134 -7.07 9.79 0.55
N LEU A 135 -7.58 8.65 1.01
CA LEU A 135 -8.06 7.56 0.15
C LEU A 135 -9.20 7.99 -0.78
N GLU A 136 -10.06 8.91 -0.37
CA GLU A 136 -11.16 9.43 -1.20
C GLU A 136 -10.68 10.20 -2.45
N THR A 137 -9.39 10.52 -2.54
CA THR A 137 -8.79 11.19 -3.72
C THR A 137 -8.42 10.24 -4.87
N SER A 138 -8.52 8.93 -4.68
CA SER A 138 -8.28 7.94 -5.74
C SER A 138 -9.49 7.73 -6.68
N ASN A 139 -10.37 8.72 -6.80
CA ASN A 139 -11.58 8.65 -7.62
C ASN A 139 -11.36 9.27 -9.00
#